data_AF-A0A496VHL3-F1
#
_entry.id   AF-A0A496VHL3-F1
#
_cell.length_a   1.000
_cell.length_b   1.000
_cell.length_c   1.000
_cell.angle_alpha   90.00
_cell.angle_beta   90.00
_cell.angle_gamma   90.00
#
_symmetry.space_group_name_H-M   'P 1'
#
loop_
_entity.id
_entity.type
_entity.pdbx_description
1 polymer ?
#
loop_
_entity_poly.entity_id
_entity_poly.type
_entity_poly.pdbx_seq_one_letter_code
_entity_poly.pdbx_strand_id
1 'polypeptide(L)'
;MTLSLIHPTLAALSSLNLVQESKIHKLLKGYGKKDTFEASGVIVKGKHFYVVFDNLSKIAKLQQGLPKNSQKNQLLGDKIADISFEGITYNPHKKQFYVVIEALVNGNYNNAKLQTYSTDFHLQSSDWLDYNFQSSNKGFEGLIYVRYQGKDFVLGLCEGNKCKAGKSSKGKGRIQVYQQQSKKWKYCTQPSAFVSG
;
A
#
# COMPACT_ATOMS: atom_id res chain seq x y z
N MET A 1 -18.40 -55.27 14.54
CA MET A 1 -18.69 -53.97 13.88
C MET A 1 -18.35 -52.88 14.88
N THR A 2 -17.83 -51.72 14.42
CA THR A 2 -17.15 -50.57 15.09
C THR A 2 -15.62 -50.71 15.20
N LEU A 3 -14.83 -50.11 14.29
CA LEU A 3 -14.36 -48.69 14.20
C LEU A 3 -13.64 -48.24 15.49
N SER A 4 -12.51 -47.54 15.49
CA SER A 4 -11.72 -46.88 14.44
C SER A 4 -10.31 -46.63 14.99
N LEU A 5 -9.33 -46.62 14.09
CA LEU A 5 -8.02 -46.01 14.27
C LEU A 5 -8.14 -44.57 14.74
N ILE A 6 -7.28 -44.16 15.68
CA ILE A 6 -6.82 -42.77 15.78
C ILE A 6 -5.30 -42.80 15.94
N HIS A 7 -4.60 -42.67 14.81
CA HIS A 7 -3.25 -42.13 14.81
C HIS A 7 -3.35 -40.63 15.10
N PRO A 8 -2.68 -40.09 16.12
CA PRO A 8 -2.45 -38.66 16.18
C PRO A 8 -1.35 -38.32 15.16
N THR A 9 -1.73 -37.89 13.96
CA THR A 9 -0.81 -37.11 13.12
C THR A 9 -0.56 -35.80 13.84
N LEU A 10 0.64 -35.68 14.42
CA LEU A 10 1.23 -34.40 14.83
C LEU A 10 1.13 -33.45 13.63
N ALA A 11 0.26 -32.45 13.70
CA ALA A 11 0.36 -31.29 12.84
C ALA A 11 1.69 -30.62 13.18
N ALA A 12 2.71 -30.83 12.35
CA ALA A 12 3.95 -30.06 12.44
C ALA A 12 3.56 -28.60 12.25
N LEU A 13 3.62 -27.82 13.34
CA LEU A 13 3.40 -26.38 13.31
C LEU A 13 4.45 -25.78 12.37
N SER A 14 4.03 -25.35 11.18
CA SER A 14 4.89 -24.62 10.27
C SER A 14 5.23 -23.28 10.92
N SER A 15 6.42 -23.17 11.50
CA SER A 15 6.90 -21.91 12.06
C SER A 15 7.30 -20.95 10.94
N LEU A 16 6.91 -19.69 11.07
CA LEU A 16 7.47 -18.61 10.26
C LEU A 16 8.87 -18.33 10.79
N ASN A 17 9.88 -18.51 9.94
CA ASN A 17 11.28 -18.21 10.27
C ASN A 17 11.70 -16.91 9.58
N LEU A 18 12.41 -16.06 10.31
CA LEU A 18 13.04 -14.88 9.75
C LEU A 18 14.13 -15.33 8.76
N VAL A 19 13.91 -15.08 7.48
CA VAL A 19 14.89 -15.43 6.44
C VAL A 19 16.03 -14.41 6.39
N GLN A 20 15.68 -13.12 6.38
CA GLN A 20 16.64 -12.02 6.31
C GLN A 20 16.00 -10.71 6.76
N GLU A 21 16.78 -9.85 7.40
CA GLU A 21 16.39 -8.47 7.68
C GLU A 21 17.57 -7.51 7.48
N SER A 22 17.26 -6.25 7.15
CA SER A 22 18.24 -5.18 7.14
C SER A 22 17.54 -3.83 7.27
N LYS A 23 18.20 -2.89 7.95
CA LYS A 23 17.76 -1.49 7.97
C LYS A 23 17.87 -0.88 6.57
N ILE A 24 16.86 -0.12 6.14
CA ILE A 24 16.78 0.48 4.79
C ILE A 24 18.00 1.37 4.48
N HIS A 25 18.42 2.21 5.44
CA HIS A 25 19.59 3.07 5.27
C HIS A 25 20.90 2.27 5.04
N LYS A 26 20.98 0.98 5.40
CA LYS A 26 22.14 0.13 5.08
C LYS A 26 22.10 -0.43 3.67
N LEU A 27 20.93 -0.45 3.03
CA LEU A 27 20.71 -1.03 1.70
C LEU A 27 21.03 -0.03 0.59
N LEU A 28 20.71 1.25 0.83
CA LEU A 28 20.88 2.33 -0.13
C LEU A 28 22.31 2.90 -0.07
N LYS A 29 22.95 3.10 -1.22
CA LYS A 29 24.27 3.74 -1.25
C LYS A 29 24.14 5.24 -0.97
N GLY A 30 25.08 5.76 -0.16
CA GLY A 30 25.16 7.19 0.17
C GLY A 30 24.30 7.60 1.36
N TYR A 31 23.61 6.66 2.01
CA TYR A 31 22.80 6.91 3.20
C TYR A 31 23.44 6.28 4.44
N GLY A 32 23.19 6.88 5.59
CA GLY A 32 23.77 6.54 6.88
C GLY A 32 22.72 6.49 8.00
N LYS A 33 23.19 6.30 9.24
CA LYS A 33 22.32 6.13 10.42
C LYS A 33 21.45 7.35 10.75
N LYS A 34 21.83 8.53 10.26
CA LYS A 34 21.10 9.78 10.49
C LYS A 34 19.96 9.99 9.49
N ASP A 35 19.92 9.21 8.41
CA ASP A 35 18.85 9.26 7.44
C ASP A 35 17.67 8.42 7.93
N THR A 36 16.51 9.07 8.03
CA THR A 36 15.28 8.46 8.55
C THR A 36 14.42 7.96 7.41
N PHE A 37 14.03 6.69 7.49
CA PHE A 37 13.14 6.03 6.55
C PHE A 37 12.05 5.32 7.35
N GLU A 38 10.87 5.92 7.42
CA GLU A 38 9.72 5.39 8.15
C GLU A 38 8.83 4.65 7.13
N ALA A 39 9.09 3.35 6.96
CA ALA A 39 8.45 2.55 5.92
C ALA A 39 6.99 2.26 6.29
N SER A 40 6.05 2.58 5.39
CA SER A 40 4.61 2.39 5.61
C SER A 40 4.02 1.26 4.72
N GLY A 41 4.41 1.21 3.44
CA GLY A 41 3.89 0.24 2.48
C GLY A 41 4.98 -0.51 1.73
N VAL A 42 4.73 -1.78 1.38
CA VAL A 42 5.67 -2.60 0.59
C VAL A 42 4.94 -3.52 -0.39
N ILE A 43 5.50 -3.67 -1.60
CA ILE A 43 5.11 -4.70 -2.55
C ILE A 43 6.31 -5.40 -3.18
N VAL A 44 6.07 -6.58 -3.73
CA VAL A 44 7.03 -7.34 -4.52
C VAL A 44 6.66 -7.22 -6.00
N LYS A 45 7.65 -6.91 -6.86
CA LYS A 45 7.50 -7.03 -8.32
C LYS A 45 8.82 -7.49 -8.94
N GLY A 46 8.78 -8.65 -9.59
CA GLY A 46 9.99 -9.31 -10.08
C GLY A 46 10.93 -9.63 -8.91
N LYS A 47 12.23 -9.30 -9.06
CA LYS A 47 13.26 -9.54 -8.04
C LYS A 47 13.49 -8.35 -7.09
N HIS A 48 12.50 -7.47 -6.96
CA HIS A 48 12.62 -6.26 -6.15
C HIS A 48 11.43 -6.08 -5.21
N PHE A 49 11.73 -5.52 -4.05
CA PHE A 49 10.79 -4.88 -3.16
C PHE A 49 10.67 -3.40 -3.52
N TYR A 50 9.46 -2.87 -3.46
CA TYR A 50 9.18 -1.45 -3.60
C TYR A 50 8.53 -0.96 -2.31
N VAL A 51 9.18 -0.02 -1.64
CA VAL A 51 8.81 0.46 -0.30
C VAL A 51 8.51 1.95 -0.37
N VAL A 52 7.41 2.35 0.25
CA VAL A 52 7.02 3.76 0.46
C VAL A 52 7.15 4.16 1.92
N PHE A 53 7.16 5.46 2.17
CA PHE A 53 7.47 6.02 3.48
C PHE A 53 6.47 7.10 3.90
N ASP A 54 5.99 7.04 5.14
CA ASP A 54 5.09 8.03 5.75
C ASP A 54 5.80 9.37 6.06
N ASN A 55 7.12 9.42 5.86
CA ASN A 55 7.96 10.60 6.01
C ASN A 55 8.69 11.07 4.73
N LEU A 56 8.46 10.43 3.56
CA LEU A 56 9.18 10.73 2.32
C LEU A 56 8.36 10.41 1.06
N SER A 57 8.26 11.37 0.14
CA SER A 57 7.66 11.25 -1.21
C SER A 57 8.52 10.49 -2.23
N LYS A 58 9.36 9.55 -1.79
CA LYS A 58 10.18 8.69 -2.66
C LYS A 58 9.82 7.23 -2.47
N ILE A 59 10.19 6.41 -3.45
CA ILE A 59 9.96 4.97 -3.41
C ILE A 59 11.29 4.25 -3.44
N ALA A 60 11.58 3.44 -2.42
CA ALA A 60 12.77 2.60 -2.43
C ALA A 60 12.54 1.36 -3.28
N LYS A 61 13.34 1.19 -4.32
CA LYS A 61 13.47 -0.07 -5.06
C LYS A 61 14.65 -0.83 -4.48
N LEU A 62 14.40 -1.98 -3.86
CA LEU A 62 15.37 -2.78 -3.13
C LEU A 62 15.44 -4.18 -3.75
N GLN A 63 16.64 -4.68 -4.01
CA GLN A 63 16.81 -6.05 -4.50
C GLN A 63 16.46 -7.07 -3.42
N GLN A 64 15.79 -8.17 -3.80
CA GLN A 64 15.26 -9.18 -2.87
C GLN A 64 16.29 -9.78 -1.90
N GLY A 65 17.56 -9.90 -2.30
CA GLY A 65 18.65 -10.38 -1.41
C GLY A 65 19.17 -9.36 -0.40
N LEU A 66 18.54 -8.19 -0.32
CA LEU A 66 18.88 -7.05 0.55
C LEU A 66 20.41 -6.76 0.60
N PRO A 67 21.09 -6.63 -0.57
CA PRO A 67 22.51 -6.33 -0.58
C PRO A 67 22.76 -4.93 0.01
N LYS A 68 23.71 -4.83 0.94
CA LYS A 68 24.06 -3.57 1.59
C LYS A 68 24.80 -2.65 0.63
N ASN A 69 24.59 -1.33 0.74
CA ASN A 69 25.30 -0.29 0.00
C ASN A 69 25.33 -0.53 -1.53
N SER A 70 24.25 -1.05 -2.10
CA SER A 70 24.24 -1.59 -3.46
C SER A 70 23.74 -0.58 -4.49
N GLN A 71 24.38 -0.53 -5.68
CA GLN A 71 23.89 0.20 -6.86
C GLN A 71 22.56 -0.30 -7.38
N LYS A 72 22.20 -1.55 -7.03
CA LYS A 72 20.94 -2.18 -7.44
C LYS A 72 19.75 -1.71 -6.59
N ASN A 73 20.03 -0.97 -5.50
CA ASN A 73 19.03 -0.36 -4.64
C ASN A 73 19.00 1.15 -4.91
N GLN A 74 17.81 1.72 -5.07
CA GLN A 74 17.64 3.11 -5.48
C GLN A 74 16.45 3.74 -4.76
N LEU A 75 16.54 5.03 -4.46
CA LEU A 75 15.36 5.86 -4.17
C LEU A 75 14.88 6.49 -5.48
N LEU A 76 13.66 6.17 -5.86
CA LEU A 76 13.02 6.60 -7.08
C LEU A 76 12.04 7.74 -6.80
N GLY A 77 11.83 8.57 -7.82
CA GLY A 77 10.98 9.75 -7.74
C GLY A 77 11.67 10.97 -7.10
N ASP A 78 10.94 12.07 -7.15
CA ASP A 78 11.39 13.37 -6.64
C ASP A 78 10.98 13.56 -5.19
N LYS A 79 11.82 14.28 -4.42
CA LYS A 79 11.41 14.71 -3.08
C LYS A 79 10.51 15.93 -3.24
N ILE A 80 9.27 15.79 -2.81
CA ILE A 80 8.27 16.86 -2.72
C ILE A 80 8.08 17.19 -1.24
N ALA A 81 8.16 18.49 -0.91
CA ALA A 81 7.93 18.96 0.46
C ALA A 81 6.49 18.65 0.89
N ASP A 82 6.32 18.30 2.16
CA ASP A 82 5.02 18.04 2.80
C ASP A 82 4.17 16.93 2.16
N ILE A 83 4.80 16.06 1.36
CA ILE A 83 4.18 14.87 0.78
C ILE A 83 4.95 13.64 1.24
N SER A 84 4.18 12.66 1.72
CA SER A 84 4.62 11.32 2.04
C SER A 84 3.60 10.29 1.55
N PHE A 85 3.94 9.01 1.63
CA PHE A 85 3.20 7.92 1.03
C PHE A 85 2.92 6.83 2.05
N GLU A 86 1.67 6.39 2.14
CA GLU A 86 1.27 5.34 3.08
C GLU A 86 1.23 3.97 2.41
N GLY A 87 0.58 3.88 1.25
CA GLY A 87 0.35 2.63 0.57
C GLY A 87 0.91 2.63 -0.85
N ILE A 88 1.32 1.45 -1.31
CA ILE A 88 1.74 1.21 -2.69
C ILE A 88 1.12 -0.10 -3.19
N THR A 89 0.73 -0.12 -4.46
CA THR A 89 0.28 -1.33 -5.15
C THR A 89 0.70 -1.28 -6.63
N TYR A 90 0.63 -2.41 -7.32
CA TYR A 90 0.97 -2.53 -8.73
C TYR A 90 -0.20 -3.09 -9.55
N ASN A 91 -0.46 -2.47 -10.70
CA ASN A 91 -1.37 -2.97 -11.71
C ASN A 91 -0.58 -3.67 -12.82
N PRO A 92 -0.58 -5.03 -12.88
CA PRO A 92 0.15 -5.78 -13.89
C PRO A 92 -0.42 -5.62 -15.31
N HIS A 93 -1.72 -5.36 -15.44
CA HIS A 93 -2.37 -5.21 -16.74
C HIS A 93 -1.99 -3.90 -17.43
N LYS A 94 -2.02 -2.79 -16.68
CA LYS A 94 -1.65 -1.45 -17.19
C LYS A 94 -0.17 -1.13 -17.03
N LYS A 95 0.59 -2.02 -16.37
CA LYS A 95 2.01 -1.86 -16.04
C LYS A 95 2.31 -0.53 -15.34
N GLN A 96 1.57 -0.23 -14.29
CA GLN A 96 1.73 1.02 -13.53
C GLN A 96 1.61 0.78 -12.04
N PHE A 97 2.28 1.61 -11.26
CA PHE A 97 2.17 1.63 -9.82
C PHE A 97 1.10 2.63 -9.39
N TYR A 98 0.43 2.33 -8.29
CA TYR A 98 -0.39 3.29 -7.58
C TYR A 98 0.18 3.49 -6.19
N VAL A 99 0.21 4.74 -5.75
CA VAL A 99 0.73 5.17 -4.46
C VAL A 99 -0.31 6.08 -3.82
N VAL A 100 -0.56 5.94 -2.53
CA VAL A 100 -1.54 6.78 -1.83
C VAL A 100 -0.85 7.71 -0.85
N ILE A 101 -1.25 8.98 -0.91
CA ILE A 101 -0.96 9.98 0.12
C ILE A 101 -2.15 9.95 1.09
N GLU A 102 -1.86 9.78 2.39
CA GLU A 102 -2.84 9.49 3.45
C GLU A 102 -4.11 10.34 3.33
N ALA A 103 -3.97 11.64 3.58
CA ALA A 103 -4.96 12.66 3.30
C ALA A 103 -4.31 14.04 3.20
N LEU A 104 -4.84 14.87 2.32
CA LEU A 104 -4.45 16.26 2.11
C LEU A 104 -5.70 17.15 2.12
N VAL A 105 -5.50 18.43 2.42
CA VAL A 105 -6.55 19.44 2.33
C VAL A 105 -6.98 19.61 0.87
N ASN A 106 -8.29 19.50 0.62
CA ASN A 106 -8.95 19.67 -0.66
C ASN A 106 -10.22 20.52 -0.48
N GLY A 107 -10.08 21.83 -0.63
CA GLY A 107 -11.14 22.77 -0.26
C GLY A 107 -11.44 22.69 1.24
N ASN A 108 -12.70 22.41 1.59
CA ASN A 108 -13.16 22.30 2.97
C ASN A 108 -13.04 20.88 3.58
N TYR A 109 -12.44 19.95 2.85
CA TYR A 109 -12.36 18.54 3.22
C TYR A 109 -10.92 18.05 3.25
N ASN A 110 -10.70 16.91 3.92
CA ASN A 110 -9.47 16.14 3.78
C ASN A 110 -9.77 14.92 2.90
N ASN A 111 -8.98 14.73 1.84
CA ASN A 111 -9.13 13.61 0.90
C ASN A 111 -7.78 12.97 0.63
N ALA A 112 -7.77 11.67 0.34
CA ALA A 112 -6.57 10.97 -0.10
C ALA A 112 -6.26 11.35 -1.55
N LYS A 113 -4.98 11.29 -1.91
CA LYS A 113 -4.54 11.36 -3.31
C LYS A 113 -3.97 10.02 -3.75
N LEU A 114 -4.43 9.53 -4.89
CA LEU A 114 -3.84 8.41 -5.59
C LEU A 114 -2.93 8.94 -6.69
N GLN A 115 -1.63 8.65 -6.59
CA GLN A 115 -0.67 8.94 -7.63
C GLN A 115 -0.41 7.70 -8.47
N THR A 116 -0.43 7.87 -9.80
CA THR A 116 -0.10 6.81 -10.75
C THR A 116 1.31 7.04 -11.27
N TYR A 117 2.14 6.00 -11.22
CA TYR A 117 3.51 6.03 -11.71
C TYR A 117 3.74 4.98 -12.79
N SER A 118 4.55 5.33 -13.79
CA SER A 118 5.06 4.37 -14.78
C SER A 118 5.99 3.34 -14.14
N THR A 119 6.42 2.32 -14.90
CA THR A 119 7.41 1.34 -14.42
C THR A 119 8.76 1.94 -14.06
N ASP A 120 9.07 3.11 -14.62
CA ASP A 120 10.31 3.87 -14.39
C ASP A 120 10.10 4.99 -13.36
N PHE A 121 8.96 4.99 -12.68
CA PHE A 121 8.60 5.93 -11.62
C PHE A 121 8.54 7.39 -12.06
N HIS A 122 8.10 7.61 -13.30
CA HIS A 122 7.59 8.91 -13.73
C HIS A 122 6.13 9.06 -13.30
N LEU A 123 5.80 10.18 -12.65
CA LEU A 123 4.43 10.50 -12.25
C LEU A 123 3.57 10.72 -13.50
N GLN A 124 2.44 10.02 -13.59
CA GLN A 124 1.52 10.07 -14.73
C GLN A 124 0.21 10.78 -14.37
N SER A 125 -0.31 10.58 -13.17
CA SER A 125 -1.51 11.26 -12.67
C SER A 125 -1.47 11.42 -11.16
N SER A 126 -2.25 12.38 -10.66
CA SER A 126 -2.50 12.59 -9.24
C SER A 126 -3.98 12.90 -9.05
N ASP A 127 -4.74 11.88 -8.66
CA ASP A 127 -6.19 11.89 -8.62
C ASP A 127 -6.68 11.94 -7.17
N TRP A 128 -7.67 12.80 -6.90
CA TRP A 128 -8.37 12.80 -5.62
C TRP A 128 -9.26 11.57 -5.49
N LEU A 129 -9.23 10.94 -4.33
CA LEU A 129 -10.20 9.91 -3.95
C LEU A 129 -11.30 10.56 -3.13
N ASP A 130 -12.54 10.46 -3.62
CA ASP A 130 -13.72 11.20 -3.16
C ASP A 130 -14.33 10.64 -1.86
N TYR A 131 -13.51 10.53 -0.81
CA TYR A 131 -13.94 10.23 0.55
C TYR A 131 -13.44 11.30 1.53
N ASN A 132 -14.37 11.92 2.26
CA ASN A 132 -14.06 13.01 3.18
C ASN A 132 -13.62 12.47 4.54
N PHE A 133 -12.36 12.66 4.89
CA PHE A 133 -11.80 12.34 6.19
C PHE A 133 -12.04 13.44 7.21
N GLN A 134 -12.09 13.06 8.50
CA GLN A 134 -12.30 14.00 9.59
C GLN A 134 -11.09 14.92 9.84
N SER A 135 -9.90 14.46 9.48
CA SER A 135 -8.62 15.16 9.63
C SER A 135 -7.61 14.58 8.64
N SER A 136 -6.46 15.22 8.50
CA SER A 136 -5.36 14.78 7.63
C SER A 136 -4.68 13.49 8.08
N ASN A 137 -4.78 13.13 9.36
CA ASN A 137 -4.18 11.91 9.94
C ASN A 137 -5.20 10.76 10.13
N LYS A 138 -6.24 10.71 9.29
CA LYS A 138 -7.30 9.68 9.30
C LYS A 138 -7.58 9.12 7.92
N GLY A 139 -6.59 9.17 7.04
CA GLY A 139 -6.74 8.79 5.65
C GLY A 139 -6.55 7.30 5.40
N PHE A 140 -5.99 6.98 4.23
CA PHE A 140 -5.68 5.60 3.86
C PHE A 140 -4.28 5.20 4.28
N GLU A 141 -4.20 4.14 5.08
CA GLU A 141 -2.97 3.52 5.61
C GLU A 141 -2.47 2.39 4.69
N GLY A 142 -3.38 1.75 3.97
CA GLY A 142 -3.08 0.61 3.11
C GLY A 142 -3.77 0.75 1.76
N LEU A 143 -3.16 0.16 0.73
CA LEU A 143 -3.63 0.26 -0.65
C LEU A 143 -3.46 -1.07 -1.38
N ILE A 144 -4.51 -1.55 -2.04
CA ILE A 144 -4.39 -2.69 -2.95
C ILE A 144 -5.17 -2.45 -4.24
N TYR A 145 -4.57 -2.84 -5.36
CA TYR A 145 -5.21 -2.90 -6.66
C TYR A 145 -5.78 -4.30 -6.87
N VAL A 146 -7.02 -4.38 -7.35
CA VAL A 146 -7.69 -5.63 -7.69
C VAL A 146 -8.34 -5.49 -9.06
N ARG A 147 -8.21 -6.52 -9.89
CA ARG A 147 -9.03 -6.67 -11.09
C ARG A 147 -10.05 -7.77 -10.85
N TYR A 148 -11.34 -7.45 -11.00
CA TYR A 148 -12.43 -8.39 -10.80
C TYR A 148 -13.43 -8.25 -11.94
N GLN A 149 -13.78 -9.36 -12.59
CA GLN A 149 -14.72 -9.40 -13.74
C GLN A 149 -14.42 -8.34 -14.82
N GLY A 150 -13.14 -8.18 -15.17
CA GLY A 150 -12.69 -7.21 -16.18
C GLY A 150 -12.70 -5.74 -15.73
N LYS A 151 -13.11 -5.44 -14.50
CA LYS A 151 -13.12 -4.10 -13.92
C LYS A 151 -11.93 -3.90 -12.99
N ASP A 152 -11.38 -2.69 -13.00
CA ASP A 152 -10.27 -2.29 -12.15
C ASP A 152 -10.77 -1.62 -10.87
N PHE A 153 -10.21 -2.01 -9.75
CA PHE A 153 -10.52 -1.46 -8.44
C PHE A 153 -9.25 -1.08 -7.68
N VAL A 154 -9.37 -0.06 -6.84
CA VAL A 154 -8.41 0.28 -5.80
C VAL A 154 -9.15 0.27 -4.46
N LEU A 155 -8.57 -0.42 -3.49
CA LEU A 155 -9.13 -0.59 -2.16
C LEU A 155 -8.19 0.13 -1.18
N GLY A 156 -8.71 1.15 -0.51
CA GLY A 156 -8.01 1.91 0.52
C GLY A 156 -8.41 1.43 1.92
N LEU A 157 -7.44 1.10 2.76
CA LEU A 157 -7.68 0.67 4.14
C LEU A 157 -7.56 1.86 5.09
N CYS A 158 -8.59 2.08 5.91
CA CYS A 158 -8.55 2.98 7.06
C CYS A 158 -8.46 2.16 8.36
N GLU A 159 -7.65 2.60 9.33
CA GLU A 159 -7.54 1.97 10.66
C GLU A 159 -8.87 1.99 11.43
N GLY A 160 -9.61 3.10 11.32
CA GLY A 160 -10.85 3.33 12.02
C GLY A 160 -12.09 2.86 11.26
N ASN A 161 -13.13 2.48 12.00
CA ASN A 161 -14.44 2.22 11.38
C ASN A 161 -14.98 3.49 10.70
N LYS A 162 -15.48 3.34 9.47
CA LYS A 162 -15.92 4.48 8.64
C LYS A 162 -14.83 5.57 8.56
N CYS A 163 -13.55 5.16 8.61
CA CYS A 163 -12.38 6.04 8.64
C CYS A 163 -12.47 7.15 9.71
N LYS A 164 -13.10 6.86 10.86
CA LYS A 164 -13.23 7.80 11.97
C LYS A 164 -12.13 7.65 12.99
N ALA A 165 -11.77 8.75 13.63
CA ALA A 165 -10.89 8.77 14.79
C ALA A 165 -11.57 8.28 16.07
N GLY A 166 -10.77 8.09 17.12
CA GLY A 166 -11.24 7.90 18.50
C GLY A 166 -11.34 6.45 18.97
N LYS A 167 -11.42 6.28 20.29
CA LYS A 167 -11.39 4.97 20.97
C LYS A 167 -12.46 4.00 20.47
N SER A 168 -13.65 4.50 20.13
CA SER A 168 -14.78 3.68 19.66
C SER A 168 -14.59 3.09 18.26
N SER A 169 -13.67 3.65 17.48
CA SER A 169 -13.33 3.24 16.11
C SER A 169 -12.07 2.37 16.05
N LYS A 170 -11.27 2.33 17.12
CA LYS A 170 -10.01 1.58 17.20
C LYS A 170 -10.23 0.09 16.94
N GLY A 171 -9.39 -0.51 16.10
CA GLY A 171 -9.45 -1.94 15.77
C GLY A 171 -10.65 -2.35 14.92
N LYS A 172 -11.39 -1.39 14.34
CA LYS A 172 -12.58 -1.65 13.53
C LYS A 172 -12.41 -1.17 12.09
N GLY A 173 -11.21 -1.38 11.54
CA GLY A 173 -10.80 -0.87 10.23
C GLY A 173 -11.81 -1.14 9.12
N ARG A 174 -11.77 -0.27 8.11
CA ARG A 174 -12.70 -0.30 7.00
C ARG A 174 -11.94 -0.19 5.68
N ILE A 175 -12.36 -1.00 4.72
CA ILE A 175 -11.91 -0.88 3.34
C ILE A 175 -12.91 0.01 2.59
N GLN A 176 -12.40 1.05 1.96
CA GLN A 176 -13.12 1.86 0.99
C GLN A 176 -12.77 1.39 -0.42
N VAL A 177 -13.79 1.20 -1.27
CA VAL A 177 -13.62 0.63 -2.61
C VAL A 177 -13.83 1.70 -3.66
N TYR A 178 -12.92 1.78 -4.61
CA TYR A 178 -13.03 2.66 -5.78
C TYR A 178 -12.95 1.83 -7.06
N GLN A 179 -13.89 2.03 -7.97
CA GLN A 179 -13.83 1.45 -9.31
C GLN A 179 -13.27 2.47 -10.29
N GLN A 180 -12.38 2.03 -11.19
CA GLN A 180 -12.00 2.84 -12.34
C GLN A 180 -13.20 2.99 -13.28
N GLN A 181 -13.62 4.23 -13.52
CA GLN A 181 -14.60 4.60 -14.53
C GLN A 181 -13.98 5.63 -15.46
N SER A 182 -13.75 5.24 -16.71
CA SER A 182 -12.95 6.03 -17.66
C SER A 182 -11.58 6.39 -17.05
N LYS A 183 -11.22 7.67 -16.98
CA LYS A 183 -9.96 8.15 -16.38
C LYS A 183 -10.06 8.49 -14.88
N LYS A 184 -11.20 8.24 -14.22
CA LYS A 184 -11.41 8.60 -12.80
C LYS A 184 -11.63 7.38 -11.94
N TRP A 185 -11.23 7.48 -10.68
CA TRP A 185 -11.60 6.54 -9.63
C TRP A 185 -12.89 7.02 -8.98
N LYS A 186 -13.87 6.13 -8.84
CA LYS A 186 -15.20 6.45 -8.32
C LYS A 186 -15.50 5.61 -7.10
N TYR A 187 -15.82 6.27 -5.99
CA TYR A 187 -16.22 5.61 -4.77
C TYR A 187 -17.43 4.70 -4.98
N CYS A 188 -17.31 3.44 -4.57
CA CYS A 188 -18.38 2.45 -4.66
C CYS A 188 -19.23 2.49 -3.40
N THR A 189 -20.45 3.02 -3.51
CA THR A 189 -21.41 3.10 -2.39
C THR A 189 -22.28 1.85 -2.24
N GLN A 190 -22.21 0.90 -3.18
CA GLN A 190 -23.09 -0.27 -3.24
C GLN A 190 -22.32 -1.60 -3.14
N PRO A 191 -22.84 -2.60 -2.40
CA PRO A 191 -22.25 -3.94 -2.32
C PRO A 191 -22.14 -4.67 -3.66
N SER A 192 -22.92 -4.27 -4.66
CA SER A 192 -23.05 -4.95 -5.96
C SER A 192 -21.78 -4.95 -6.81
N ALA A 193 -20.75 -4.18 -6.46
CA ALA A 193 -19.47 -4.15 -7.17
C ALA A 193 -18.75 -5.52 -7.21
N PHE A 194 -19.06 -6.42 -6.27
CA PHE A 194 -18.46 -7.76 -6.18
C PHE A 194 -19.48 -8.91 -6.20
N VAL A 195 -20.79 -8.65 -6.30
CA VAL A 195 -21.86 -9.65 -6.00
C VAL A 195 -22.60 -10.18 -7.24
N SER A 196 -22.27 -9.76 -8.47
CA SER A 196 -22.84 -10.40 -9.66
C SER A 196 -22.09 -11.68 -10.02
N GLY A 197 -22.48 -12.81 -9.43
CA GLY A 197 -22.22 -14.16 -9.93
C GLY A 197 -23.51 -14.77 -10.44
#